data_AF-A0A0E3VAA9-F1
#
_entry.id   AF-A0A0E3VAA9-F1
#
_cell.length_a   1.000
_cell.length_b   1.000
_cell.length_c   1.000
_cell.angle_alpha   90.00
_cell.angle_beta   90.00
_cell.angle_gamma   90.00
#
_symmetry.space_group_name_H-M   'P 1'
#
loop_
_entity.id
_entity.type
_entity.pdbx_description
1 polymer ?
#
loop_
_entity_poly.entity_id
_entity_poly.type
_entity_poly.pdbx_seq_one_letter_code
_entity_poly.pdbx_strand_id
1 'polypeptide(L)'
;MKKLLLFLFVAVAFTACKKGSEVAPQPNTVLADKFVGSYKLTSFRYTDSQTDLDLPTLPTTSNGKMVSGTVTLTKISDTKVNMKLLLKTSGLDDYAQDFGDLDIKQEGSEYGLFSGTTRIADAEGSTVIFNYSETDQSTNETMAMAFVAKR
;
A
#
# COMPACT_ATOMS: atom_id res chain seq x y z
N MET A 1 65.45 -31.95 -28.29
CA MET A 1 65.28 -32.14 -26.82
C MET A 1 65.05 -30.79 -26.16
N LYS A 2 64.25 -30.74 -25.07
CA LYS A 2 63.46 -29.61 -24.48
C LYS A 2 62.06 -29.50 -25.10
N LYS A 3 61.21 -30.52 -24.97
CA LYS A 3 60.25 -30.77 -23.86
C LYS A 3 59.37 -29.52 -23.58
N LEU A 4 58.15 -29.45 -24.14
CA LEU A 4 56.88 -29.97 -23.58
C LEU A 4 56.53 -29.34 -22.23
N LEU A 5 55.48 -28.51 -22.22
CA LEU A 5 54.67 -27.89 -21.16
C LEU A 5 54.31 -26.49 -21.72
N LEU A 6 53.10 -26.12 -22.10
CA LEU A 6 51.83 -26.34 -21.43
C LEU A 6 50.71 -26.24 -22.48
N PHE A 7 50.03 -27.37 -22.67
CA PHE A 7 48.68 -27.45 -23.19
C PHE A 7 47.74 -26.68 -22.24
N LEU A 8 46.58 -26.25 -22.75
CA LEU A 8 45.36 -26.06 -21.97
C LEU A 8 45.24 -24.77 -21.14
N PHE A 9 44.62 -23.73 -21.71
CA PHE A 9 43.32 -23.26 -21.20
C PHE A 9 42.66 -22.37 -22.25
N VAL A 10 41.86 -23.04 -23.07
CA VAL A 10 40.78 -22.46 -23.85
C VAL A 10 39.76 -21.86 -22.88
N ALA A 11 39.21 -20.72 -23.31
CA ALA A 11 37.90 -20.19 -22.95
C ALA A 11 37.70 -19.53 -21.58
N VAL A 12 36.81 -18.53 -21.66
CA VAL A 12 35.98 -17.96 -20.60
C VAL A 12 36.60 -16.82 -19.79
N ALA A 13 36.50 -15.61 -20.34
CA ALA A 13 36.10 -14.46 -19.54
C ALA A 13 35.50 -13.35 -20.44
N PHE A 14 34.44 -13.69 -21.18
CA PHE A 14 33.42 -12.68 -21.46
C PHE A 14 32.82 -12.30 -20.10
N THR A 15 33.34 -11.24 -19.50
CA THR A 15 32.72 -10.62 -18.32
C THR A 15 31.43 -9.97 -18.76
N ALA A 16 30.39 -10.81 -18.87
CA ALA A 16 29.02 -10.41 -18.73
C ALA A 16 28.89 -9.79 -17.33
N CYS A 17 29.10 -8.48 -17.24
CA CYS A 17 28.56 -7.70 -16.13
C CYS A 17 27.06 -7.89 -16.18
N LYS A 18 26.58 -8.76 -15.27
CA LYS A 18 25.18 -8.96 -14.96
C LYS A 18 24.53 -7.59 -14.83
N LYS A 19 23.73 -7.22 -15.82
CA LYS A 19 22.60 -6.34 -15.63
C LYS A 19 21.86 -6.94 -14.45
N GLY A 20 21.77 -6.18 -13.36
CA GLY A 20 21.07 -6.61 -12.15
C GLY A 20 19.77 -7.26 -12.59
N SER A 21 19.57 -8.50 -12.17
CA SER A 21 18.28 -9.15 -12.32
C SER A 21 17.31 -8.31 -11.51
N GLU A 22 16.74 -7.29 -12.14
CA GLU A 22 15.36 -6.91 -11.89
C GLU A 22 14.63 -8.24 -11.98
N VAL A 23 14.25 -8.77 -10.81
CA VAL A 23 13.33 -9.87 -10.73
C VAL A 23 12.07 -9.32 -11.36
N ALA A 24 11.93 -9.55 -12.67
CA ALA A 24 10.68 -9.32 -13.35
C ALA A 24 9.60 -10.02 -12.50
N PRO A 25 8.54 -9.31 -12.07
CA PRO A 25 7.49 -9.92 -11.29
C PRO A 25 7.06 -11.20 -12.01
N GLN A 26 7.07 -12.34 -11.31
CA GLN A 26 6.68 -13.59 -11.95
C GLN A 26 5.26 -13.40 -12.52
N PRO A 27 5.00 -13.69 -13.81
CA PRO A 27 3.74 -13.38 -14.49
C PRO A 27 2.50 -14.12 -13.95
N ASN A 28 2.61 -14.82 -12.82
CA ASN A 28 1.67 -15.84 -12.37
C ASN A 28 1.18 -15.57 -10.94
N THR A 29 1.72 -14.56 -10.24
CA THR A 29 1.23 -14.20 -8.92
C THR A 29 0.03 -13.30 -9.07
N VAL A 30 -1.13 -13.85 -8.72
CA VAL A 30 -2.35 -13.09 -8.51
C VAL A 30 -2.19 -12.26 -7.23
N LEU A 31 -1.40 -11.19 -7.29
CA LEU A 31 -0.99 -10.39 -6.14
C LEU A 31 -2.19 -9.80 -5.40
N ALA A 32 -3.21 -9.35 -6.13
CA ALA A 32 -4.42 -8.80 -5.56
C ALA A 32 -5.13 -9.77 -4.60
N ASP A 33 -5.14 -11.07 -4.89
CA ASP A 33 -5.82 -12.07 -4.04
C ASP A 33 -5.23 -12.14 -2.62
N LYS A 34 -3.97 -11.71 -2.43
CA LYS A 34 -3.35 -11.63 -1.10
C LYS A 34 -3.97 -10.54 -0.21
N PHE A 35 -4.50 -9.47 -0.82
CA PHE A 35 -4.90 -8.26 -0.10
C PHE A 35 -6.42 -8.00 -0.14
N VAL A 36 -7.15 -8.63 -1.06
CA VAL A 36 -8.60 -8.47 -1.16
C VAL A 36 -9.29 -8.93 0.11
N GLY A 37 -10.18 -8.09 0.65
CA GLY A 37 -10.91 -8.37 1.88
C GLY A 37 -11.34 -7.12 2.62
N SER A 38 -11.93 -7.35 3.80
CA SER A 38 -12.40 -6.31 4.71
C SER A 38 -11.47 -6.20 5.92
N TYR A 39 -11.13 -4.99 6.30
CA TYR A 39 -10.18 -4.65 7.36
C TYR A 39 -10.85 -3.67 8.31
N LYS A 40 -10.94 -4.00 9.59
CA LYS A 40 -11.49 -3.10 10.61
C LYS A 40 -10.46 -2.04 10.96
N LEU A 41 -10.88 -0.78 11.00
CA LEU A 41 -10.02 0.29 11.48
C LEU A 41 -9.68 0.07 12.95
N THR A 42 -8.41 0.27 13.26
CA THR A 42 -7.85 0.28 14.61
C THR A 42 -7.48 1.69 15.05
N SER A 43 -7.21 2.58 14.11
CA SER A 43 -7.03 4.03 14.31
C SER A 43 -7.46 4.79 13.06
N PHE A 44 -7.80 6.06 13.24
CA PHE A 44 -8.13 6.99 12.16
C PHE A 44 -7.75 8.41 12.55
N ARG A 45 -7.13 9.15 11.63
CA ARG A 45 -6.85 10.57 11.76
C ARG A 45 -7.20 11.29 10.48
N TYR A 46 -7.81 12.46 10.62
CA TYR A 46 -8.07 13.39 9.53
C TYR A 46 -7.80 14.81 10.00
N THR A 47 -7.06 15.57 9.21
CA THR A 47 -6.77 16.98 9.49
C THR A 47 -6.90 17.82 8.23
N ASP A 48 -7.58 18.94 8.32
CA ASP A 48 -7.61 20.01 7.32
C ASP A 48 -7.59 21.39 8.00
N SER A 49 -7.91 22.47 7.28
CA SER A 49 -7.94 23.83 7.82
C SER A 49 -9.03 24.09 8.86
N GLN A 50 -10.04 23.22 8.98
CA GLN A 50 -11.22 23.40 9.83
C GLN A 50 -11.40 22.27 10.86
N THR A 51 -10.83 21.11 10.59
CA THR A 51 -11.09 19.86 11.30
C THR A 51 -9.77 19.24 11.73
N ASP A 52 -9.70 18.86 13.01
CA ASP A 52 -8.67 17.97 13.53
C ASP A 52 -9.38 16.83 14.26
N LEU A 53 -9.40 15.65 13.64
CA LEU A 53 -10.01 14.45 14.17
C LEU A 53 -8.91 13.41 14.38
N ASP A 54 -8.69 13.05 15.63
CA ASP A 54 -7.76 11.99 16.04
C ASP A 54 -8.50 10.91 16.85
N LEU A 55 -8.58 9.71 16.27
CA LEU A 55 -9.17 8.51 16.86
C LEU A 55 -8.08 7.45 16.97
N PRO A 56 -7.25 7.50 18.03
CA PRO A 56 -6.10 6.61 18.18
C PRO A 56 -6.49 5.14 18.39
N THR A 57 -7.74 4.89 18.78
CA THR A 57 -8.30 3.54 18.96
C THR A 57 -9.70 3.45 18.37
N LEU A 58 -9.97 2.42 17.58
CA LEU A 58 -11.28 2.09 17.03
C LEU A 58 -11.62 0.60 17.18
N PRO A 59 -12.90 0.23 17.37
CA PRO A 59 -14.04 1.14 17.59
C PRO A 59 -13.96 1.87 18.93
N THR A 60 -14.61 3.02 19.04
CA THR A 60 -14.65 3.82 20.28
C THR A 60 -16.02 4.43 20.51
N THR A 61 -16.30 4.87 21.74
CA THR A 61 -17.51 5.59 22.09
C THR A 61 -17.14 6.98 22.59
N SER A 62 -17.72 8.00 21.98
CA SER A 62 -17.56 9.41 22.39
C SER A 62 -18.92 10.08 22.44
N ASN A 63 -19.22 10.78 23.53
CA ASN A 63 -20.51 11.46 23.76
C ASN A 63 -21.73 10.54 23.54
N GLY A 64 -21.62 9.27 23.97
CA GLY A 64 -22.67 8.27 23.82
C GLY A 64 -22.88 7.76 22.38
N LYS A 65 -22.05 8.19 21.43
CA LYS A 65 -22.06 7.70 20.04
C LYS A 65 -20.90 6.74 19.81
N MET A 66 -21.19 5.57 19.24
CA MET A 66 -20.18 4.61 18.83
C MET A 66 -19.65 4.98 17.44
N VAL A 67 -18.33 5.02 17.31
CA VAL A 67 -17.61 5.24 16.06
C VAL A 67 -16.83 3.99 15.71
N SER A 68 -16.94 3.55 14.46
CA SER A 68 -16.20 2.41 13.91
C SER A 68 -15.86 2.67 12.45
N GLY A 69 -14.93 1.89 11.90
CA GLY A 69 -14.63 1.98 10.48
C GLY A 69 -14.14 0.68 9.89
N THR A 70 -14.25 0.61 8.57
CA THR A 70 -13.84 -0.53 7.77
C THR A 70 -13.19 -0.03 6.48
N VAL A 71 -12.10 -0.68 6.08
CA VAL A 71 -11.49 -0.55 4.76
C VAL A 71 -11.77 -1.83 3.99
N THR A 72 -12.22 -1.71 2.75
CA THR A 72 -12.45 -2.84 1.86
C THR A 72 -11.56 -2.72 0.65
N LEU A 73 -10.76 -3.76 0.40
CA LEU A 73 -9.99 -3.93 -0.82
C LEU A 73 -10.72 -4.92 -1.73
N THR A 74 -11.12 -4.46 -2.93
CA THR A 74 -11.83 -5.27 -3.92
C THR A 74 -10.94 -5.51 -5.13
N LYS A 75 -10.91 -6.74 -5.66
CA LYS A 75 -10.09 -7.08 -6.82
C LYS A 75 -10.60 -6.36 -8.06
N ILE A 76 -9.69 -5.77 -8.82
CA ILE A 76 -9.97 -5.25 -10.17
C ILE A 76 -9.26 -6.11 -11.21
N SER A 77 -7.97 -6.40 -10.97
CA SER A 77 -7.15 -7.29 -11.78
C SER A 77 -6.13 -8.01 -10.88
N ASP A 78 -5.22 -8.78 -11.46
CA ASP A 78 -4.21 -9.52 -10.68
C ASP A 78 -3.22 -8.61 -9.94
N THR A 79 -3.08 -7.35 -10.37
CA THR A 79 -2.17 -6.36 -9.76
C THR A 79 -2.88 -5.08 -9.32
N LYS A 80 -4.21 -5.03 -9.36
CA LYS A 80 -4.99 -3.84 -8.99
C LYS A 80 -6.13 -4.16 -8.04
N VAL A 81 -6.33 -3.26 -7.09
CA VAL A 81 -7.47 -3.28 -6.15
C VAL A 81 -8.15 -1.93 -6.12
N ASN A 82 -9.46 -1.93 -5.87
CA ASN A 82 -10.18 -0.74 -5.46
C ASN A 82 -10.19 -0.69 -3.93
N MET A 83 -9.96 0.49 -3.34
CA MET A 83 -10.00 0.68 -1.89
C MET A 83 -11.16 1.60 -1.51
N LYS A 84 -12.00 1.14 -0.56
CA LYS A 84 -13.08 1.94 0.02
C LYS A 84 -12.95 2.00 1.54
N LEU A 85 -13.00 3.20 2.09
CA LEU A 85 -13.17 3.46 3.50
C LEU A 85 -14.65 3.70 3.80
N LEU A 86 -15.12 3.13 4.91
CA LEU A 86 -16.44 3.37 5.48
C LEU A 86 -16.27 3.70 6.97
N LEU A 87 -16.69 4.87 7.40
CA LEU A 87 -16.82 5.27 8.80
C LEU A 87 -18.30 5.28 9.19
N LYS A 88 -18.60 4.67 10.33
CA LYS A 88 -19.95 4.62 10.89
C LYS A 88 -19.97 5.30 12.25
N THR A 89 -20.93 6.19 12.44
CA THR A 89 -21.21 6.78 13.75
C THR A 89 -22.68 6.57 14.11
N SER A 90 -22.96 5.99 15.27
CA SER A 90 -24.34 5.69 15.66
C SER A 90 -25.22 6.95 15.68
N GLY A 91 -26.36 6.89 14.97
CA GLY A 91 -27.31 7.99 14.88
C GLY A 91 -26.88 9.13 13.95
N LEU A 92 -25.86 8.90 13.11
CA LEU A 92 -25.46 9.77 11.99
C LEU A 92 -25.39 8.94 10.70
N ASP A 93 -25.36 9.63 9.56
CA ASP A 93 -25.12 8.97 8.27
C ASP A 93 -23.68 8.43 8.20
N ASP A 94 -23.53 7.35 7.45
CA ASP A 94 -22.23 6.75 7.18
C ASP A 94 -21.40 7.67 6.26
N TYR A 95 -20.11 7.83 6.57
CA TYR A 95 -19.16 8.48 5.68
C TYR A 95 -18.41 7.41 4.87
N ALA A 96 -18.38 7.56 3.54
CA ALA A 96 -17.68 6.66 2.65
C ALA A 96 -16.72 7.43 1.74
N GLN A 97 -15.49 6.92 1.60
CA GLN A 97 -14.48 7.43 0.68
C GLN A 97 -14.01 6.30 -0.23
N ASP A 98 -14.12 6.52 -1.54
CA ASP A 98 -13.55 5.64 -2.57
C ASP A 98 -12.23 6.24 -3.04
N PHE A 99 -11.15 5.47 -2.97
CA PHE A 99 -9.82 5.91 -3.41
C PHE A 99 -9.52 5.51 -4.85
N GLY A 100 -10.48 4.88 -5.53
CA GLY A 100 -10.33 4.43 -6.91
C GLY A 100 -9.42 3.22 -7.04
N ASP A 101 -8.89 3.05 -8.25
CA ASP A 101 -8.07 1.91 -8.65
C ASP A 101 -6.62 2.13 -8.22
N LEU A 102 -6.09 1.19 -7.43
CA LEU A 102 -4.74 1.25 -6.90
C LEU A 102 -3.89 0.11 -7.46
N ASP A 103 -2.69 0.44 -7.91
CA ASP A 103 -1.69 -0.54 -8.31
C ASP A 103 -1.02 -1.14 -7.07
N ILE A 104 -0.89 -2.47 -7.05
CA ILE A 104 -0.10 -3.19 -6.06
C ILE A 104 1.32 -3.34 -6.60
N LYS A 105 2.30 -2.77 -5.89
CA LYS A 105 3.72 -2.90 -6.24
C LYS A 105 4.48 -3.42 -5.04
N GLN A 106 5.47 -4.27 -5.31
CA GLN A 106 6.40 -4.73 -4.29
C GLN A 106 7.62 -3.81 -4.26
N GLU A 107 7.97 -3.30 -3.07
CA GLU A 107 9.17 -2.51 -2.84
C GLU A 107 9.97 -3.17 -1.70
N GLY A 108 11.05 -3.86 -2.07
CA GLY A 108 11.80 -4.69 -1.12
C GLY A 108 10.96 -5.88 -0.62
N SER A 109 10.78 -5.96 0.71
CA SER A 109 9.96 -6.99 1.36
C SER A 109 8.49 -6.60 1.55
N GLU A 110 8.14 -5.35 1.27
CA GLU A 110 6.81 -4.79 1.52
C GLU A 110 6.01 -4.66 0.22
N TYR A 111 4.69 -4.60 0.35
CA TYR A 111 3.78 -4.28 -0.74
C TYR A 111 3.12 -2.94 -0.47
N GLY A 112 3.17 -2.04 -1.45
CA GLY A 112 2.48 -0.75 -1.40
C GLY A 112 1.29 -0.72 -2.35
N LEU A 113 0.30 0.11 -2.01
CA LEU A 113 -0.81 0.51 -2.87
C LEU A 113 -0.54 1.90 -3.43
N PHE A 114 -0.64 2.04 -4.75
CA PHE A 114 -0.25 3.25 -5.46
C PHE A 114 -1.41 3.85 -6.25
N SER A 115 -1.59 5.16 -6.12
CA SER A 115 -2.38 5.97 -7.06
C SER A 115 -1.42 6.62 -8.06
N GLY A 116 -1.34 6.05 -9.26
CA GLY A 116 -0.34 6.42 -10.26
C GLY A 116 1.10 6.13 -9.77
N THR A 117 1.86 7.18 -9.54
CA THR A 117 3.25 7.11 -9.02
C THR A 117 3.34 7.26 -7.51
N THR A 118 2.25 7.64 -6.84
CA THR A 118 2.25 7.96 -5.41
C THR A 118 1.83 6.74 -4.60
N ARG A 119 2.70 6.28 -3.68
CA ARG A 119 2.34 5.28 -2.66
C ARG A 119 1.41 5.95 -1.65
N ILE A 120 0.22 5.40 -1.44
CA ILE A 120 -0.77 5.96 -0.50
C ILE A 120 -1.06 5.03 0.69
N ALA A 121 -0.70 3.74 0.56
CA ALA A 121 -0.82 2.80 1.65
C ALA A 121 0.19 1.66 1.55
N ASP A 122 0.44 1.02 2.69
CA ASP A 122 1.19 -0.22 2.85
C ASP A 122 0.22 -1.36 3.10
N ALA A 123 0.44 -2.48 2.42
CA ALA A 123 -0.35 -3.69 2.56
C ALA A 123 0.55 -4.82 3.07
N GLU A 124 0.59 -4.99 4.38
CA GLU A 124 1.46 -5.95 5.07
C GLU A 124 0.63 -7.10 5.65
N GLY A 125 0.50 -8.17 4.87
CA GLY A 125 -0.27 -9.35 5.27
C GLY A 125 -1.73 -9.02 5.59
N SER A 126 -2.08 -9.02 6.87
CA SER A 126 -3.42 -8.70 7.38
C SER A 126 -3.60 -7.24 7.80
N THR A 127 -2.63 -6.37 7.57
CA THR A 127 -2.66 -4.95 7.95
C THR A 127 -2.61 -4.05 6.72
N VAL A 128 -3.43 -2.99 6.72
CA VAL A 128 -3.34 -1.86 5.79
C VAL A 128 -3.01 -0.61 6.57
N ILE A 129 -1.93 0.07 6.19
CA ILE A 129 -1.50 1.34 6.79
C ILE A 129 -1.63 2.41 5.70
N PHE A 130 -2.57 3.33 5.86
CA PHE A 130 -2.79 4.41 4.92
C PHE A 130 -2.24 5.70 5.49
N ASN A 131 -1.50 6.44 4.68
CA ASN A 131 -1.01 7.78 5.00
C ASN A 131 -1.03 8.62 3.73
N TYR A 132 -1.89 9.63 3.70
CA TYR A 132 -1.98 10.59 2.60
C TYR A 132 -1.93 12.00 3.14
N SER A 133 -1.18 12.87 2.47
CA SER A 133 -1.23 14.29 2.71
C SER A 133 -1.01 15.04 1.41
N GLU A 134 -1.80 16.08 1.21
CA GLU A 134 -1.74 16.95 0.04
C GLU A 134 -1.89 18.39 0.50
N THR A 135 -1.11 19.29 -0.11
CA THR A 135 -1.23 20.73 0.11
C THR A 135 -1.72 21.38 -1.17
N ASP A 136 -2.85 22.07 -1.08
CA ASP A 136 -3.37 22.86 -2.19
C ASP A 136 -2.45 24.07 -2.41
N GLN A 137 -1.88 24.18 -3.62
CA GLN A 137 -0.92 25.24 -3.94
C GLN A 137 -1.55 26.63 -4.05
N SER A 138 -2.87 26.72 -4.24
CA SER A 138 -3.60 27.98 -4.37
C SER A 138 -4.01 28.57 -3.03
N THR A 139 -4.35 27.73 -2.05
CA THR A 139 -4.77 28.16 -0.71
C THR A 139 -3.68 27.98 0.35
N ASN A 140 -2.65 27.17 0.04
CA ASN A 140 -1.61 26.74 0.97
C ASN A 140 -2.16 25.98 2.19
N GLU A 141 -3.33 25.35 2.04
CA GLU A 141 -3.96 24.50 3.05
C GLU A 141 -3.56 23.04 2.84
N THR A 142 -3.23 22.36 3.93
CA THR A 142 -2.86 20.93 3.92
C THR A 142 -4.02 20.09 4.42
N MET A 143 -4.41 19.10 3.64
CA MET A 143 -5.25 17.99 4.07
C MET A 143 -4.36 16.78 4.35
N ALA A 144 -4.64 16.05 5.43
CA ALA A 144 -4.01 14.77 5.70
C ALA A 144 -5.01 13.76 6.25
N MET A 145 -4.87 12.51 5.83
CA MET A 145 -5.66 11.39 6.33
C MET A 145 -4.72 10.21 6.58
N ALA A 146 -4.88 9.58 7.73
CA ALA A 146 -4.12 8.39 8.10
C ALA A 146 -5.02 7.38 8.81
N PHE A 147 -4.81 6.10 8.57
CA PHE A 147 -5.46 5.04 9.32
C PHE A 147 -4.66 3.75 9.34
N VAL A 148 -4.90 2.93 10.36
CA VAL A 148 -4.42 1.54 10.40
C VAL A 148 -5.62 0.61 10.46
N ALA A 149 -5.70 -0.34 9.54
CA ALA A 149 -6.78 -1.31 9.46
C ALA A 149 -6.23 -2.74 9.54
N LYS A 150 -6.96 -3.64 10.23
CA LYS A 150 -6.57 -5.05 10.40
C LYS A 150 -7.73 -5.99 10.04
N ARG A 151 -7.39 -7.11 9.39
CA ARG A 151 -8.34 -8.17 9.05
C ARG A 151 -8.71 -9.01 10.26
#